data_AF-A0A9X8DVV0-F1
#
_entry.id   AF-A0A9X8DVV0-F1
#
_cell.length_a   1.000
_cell.length_b   1.000
_cell.length_c   1.000
_cell.angle_alpha   90.00
_cell.angle_beta   90.00
_cell.angle_gamma   90.00
#
_symmetry.space_group_name_H-M   'P 1'
#
loop_
_entity.id
_entity.type
_entity.pdbx_description
1 polymer ?
#
loop_
_entity_poly.entity_id
_entity_poly.type
_entity_poly.pdbx_seq_one_letter_code
_entity_poly.pdbx_strand_id
1 'polypeptide(L)'
;MAHAAVLLDPALARIITAFQHGIYNDLLPLCSLRPPNLRNRYFFPQDTITKNAALVRPWLHTHGTVRICRSVASFERFRHCLALHAIFVGDLSLVEFLDDQNLLPLDVPLIDVAAHYGHLTIVERLHPRGTATTWAMDWAASSGHLAIVQFLHVHRLEGCTTMAMTRAALGGHFNIVAFLHLNRREGCSHKAMDHAAEQGHLNIVQFLHTHRSEGASEKAIDWSASKGHLAIVEWLHWNRADGATSSAVDWASTHGHTEVVQFLLSRRTEGGTSNAMDGAACNGHMAVLDILQAHGYTCTTDAMDFAAENDHLDVLEWLHEHQPAVGCTDAAMTSAATRGHLDIVKWLVGHDKPCDAGKALCGAAEGGYLDSVKWMWEHGIQRDVTTAIHKSMSQGHVDVVDYLYAVSRT
;
A
#
# COMPACT_ATOMS: atom_id res chain seq x y z
N MET A 1 13.10 57.25 -4.78
CA MET A 1 12.42 57.04 -3.49
C MET A 1 10.93 56.93 -3.76
N ALA A 2 10.39 55.71 -3.84
CA ALA A 2 8.95 55.50 -3.99
C ALA A 2 8.30 55.76 -2.63
N HIS A 3 7.43 56.76 -2.55
CA HIS A 3 6.67 57.06 -1.35
C HIS A 3 5.72 55.89 -1.06
N ALA A 4 5.98 55.16 0.03
CA ALA A 4 5.01 54.26 0.61
C ALA A 4 3.86 55.11 1.16
N ALA A 5 2.75 55.19 0.42
CA ALA A 5 1.53 55.78 0.92
C ALA A 5 0.93 54.83 1.98
N VAL A 6 0.89 55.27 3.23
CA VAL A 6 0.19 54.56 4.30
C VAL A 6 -1.26 55.05 4.32
N LEU A 7 -2.21 54.13 4.52
CA LEU A 7 -3.63 54.46 4.61
C LEU A 7 -3.89 55.36 5.84
N LEU A 8 -4.27 56.62 5.62
CA LEU A 8 -4.48 57.61 6.69
C LEU A 8 -5.97 57.87 7.01
N ASP A 9 -6.89 57.33 6.21
CA ASP A 9 -8.33 57.57 6.39
C ASP A 9 -8.91 56.64 7.47
N PRO A 10 -9.35 57.18 8.63
CA PRO A 10 -9.87 56.38 9.73
C PRO A 10 -11.23 55.73 9.46
N ALA A 11 -12.01 56.26 8.51
CA ALA A 11 -13.28 55.68 8.09
C ALA A 11 -13.04 54.51 7.12
N LEU A 12 -12.10 54.67 6.18
CA LEU A 12 -11.70 53.60 5.26
C LEU A 12 -11.05 52.43 6.02
N ALA A 13 -10.19 52.71 7.00
CA ALA A 13 -9.60 51.69 7.87
C ALA A 13 -10.68 50.92 8.65
N ARG A 14 -11.69 51.63 9.20
CA ARG A 14 -12.81 51.00 9.92
C ARG A 14 -13.67 50.12 9.02
N ILE A 15 -13.94 50.54 7.78
CA ILE A 15 -14.69 49.76 6.79
C ILE A 15 -13.90 48.50 6.39
N ILE A 16 -12.59 48.61 6.14
CA ILE A 16 -11.73 47.45 5.82
C ILE A 16 -11.71 46.44 6.98
N THR A 17 -11.54 46.92 8.22
CA THR A 17 -11.56 46.04 9.41
C THR A 17 -12.95 45.46 9.70
N ALA A 18 -14.03 46.14 9.30
CA ALA A 18 -15.40 45.64 9.45
C ALA A 18 -15.80 44.64 8.35
N PHE A 19 -15.16 44.68 7.18
CA PHE A 19 -15.51 43.85 6.01
C PHE A 19 -14.61 42.62 5.85
N GLN A 20 -13.40 42.62 6.43
CA GLN A 20 -12.49 41.49 6.33
C GLN A 20 -12.30 40.79 7.68
N HIS A 21 -12.80 39.55 7.78
CA HIS A 21 -12.10 38.50 8.53
C HIS A 21 -10.82 38.12 7.78
N GLY A 22 -9.94 39.11 7.56
CA GLY A 22 -8.70 38.95 6.82
C GLY A 22 -7.74 38.09 7.63
N ILE A 23 -7.14 37.10 6.99
CA ILE A 23 -6.01 36.38 7.53
C ILE A 23 -4.74 37.14 7.19
N TYR A 24 -3.73 37.09 8.06
CA TYR A 24 -2.44 37.69 7.74
C TYR A 24 -1.82 36.99 6.52
N ASN A 25 -1.09 37.74 5.70
CA ASN A 25 -0.47 37.22 4.46
C ASN A 25 0.44 36.02 4.73
N ASP A 26 1.13 36.00 5.88
CA ASP A 26 1.96 34.87 6.32
C ASP A 26 1.15 33.62 6.64
N LEU A 27 -0.17 33.71 6.87
CA LEU A 27 -1.05 32.57 7.11
C LEU A 27 -1.67 31.99 5.84
N LEU A 28 -1.52 32.65 4.68
CA LEU A 28 -2.08 32.15 3.41
C LEU A 28 -1.66 30.71 3.08
N PRO A 29 -0.38 30.29 3.28
CA PRO A 29 0.02 28.91 3.04
C PRO A 29 -0.68 27.90 3.97
N LEU A 30 -1.16 28.36 5.13
CA LEU A 30 -1.76 27.52 6.17
C LEU A 30 -3.28 27.37 6.02
N CYS A 31 -3.93 28.09 5.09
CA CYS A 31 -5.37 28.01 4.85
C CYS A 31 -5.86 26.61 4.44
N SER A 32 -5.00 25.85 3.78
CA SER A 32 -5.28 24.51 3.31
C SER A 32 -5.12 23.45 4.41
N LEU A 33 -4.67 23.82 5.62
CA LEU A 33 -4.55 22.89 6.74
C LEU A 33 -5.89 22.21 7.05
N ARG A 34 -5.82 20.90 7.29
CA ARG A 34 -6.97 20.07 7.67
C ARG A 34 -6.65 19.33 8.97
N PRO A 35 -7.38 19.55 10.08
CA PRO A 35 -7.16 18.79 11.30
C PRO A 35 -7.42 17.31 11.00
N PRO A 36 -6.47 16.41 11.32
CA PRO A 36 -6.61 15.00 11.02
C PRO A 36 -7.72 14.37 11.86
N ASN A 37 -8.47 13.44 11.28
CA ASN A 37 -9.52 12.72 11.98
C ASN A 37 -8.90 11.61 12.85
N LEU A 38 -8.59 11.95 14.09
CA LEU A 38 -8.04 11.02 15.07
C LEU A 38 -9.07 10.07 15.67
N ARG A 39 -10.36 10.15 15.32
CA ARG A 39 -11.42 9.25 15.83
C ARG A 39 -11.66 8.02 14.96
N ASN A 40 -10.96 7.91 13.82
CA ASN A 40 -11.13 6.76 12.94
C ASN A 40 -10.40 5.54 13.50
N ARG A 41 -11.16 4.51 13.89
CA ARG A 41 -10.62 3.29 14.51
C ARG A 41 -9.80 2.43 13.54
N TYR A 42 -10.05 2.56 12.24
CA TYR A 42 -9.49 1.69 11.22
C TYR A 42 -8.19 2.24 10.63
N PHE A 43 -8.07 3.56 10.55
CA PHE A 43 -6.97 4.21 9.83
C PHE A 43 -6.36 5.36 10.63
N PHE A 44 -5.05 5.29 10.83
CA PHE A 44 -4.28 6.41 11.36
C PHE A 44 -4.07 7.45 10.24
N PRO A 45 -4.41 8.73 10.44
CA PRO A 45 -4.46 9.75 9.38
C PRO A 45 -3.07 10.26 8.94
N GLN A 46 -2.15 9.36 8.57
CA GLN A 46 -0.77 9.64 8.20
C GLN A 46 -0.68 10.67 7.06
N ASP A 47 -1.42 10.46 5.98
CA ASP A 47 -1.40 11.33 4.79
C ASP A 47 -1.80 12.78 5.12
N THR A 48 -2.82 12.96 5.96
CA THR A 48 -3.24 14.31 6.39
C THR A 48 -2.18 14.97 7.26
N ILE A 49 -1.56 14.22 8.18
CA ILE A 49 -0.48 14.73 9.04
C ILE A 49 0.73 15.14 8.17
N THR A 50 1.14 14.31 7.21
CA THR A 50 2.25 14.59 6.30
C THR A 50 1.97 15.80 5.41
N LYS A 51 0.76 15.92 4.84
CA LYS A 51 0.35 17.10 4.06
C LYS A 51 0.37 18.38 4.88
N ASN A 52 -0.14 18.33 6.11
CA ASN A 52 -0.07 19.48 7.01
C ASN A 52 1.38 19.82 7.37
N ALA A 53 2.22 18.82 7.65
CA ALA A 53 3.63 19.03 7.99
C ALA A 53 4.41 19.71 6.85
N ALA A 54 4.09 19.40 5.59
CA ALA A 54 4.68 20.07 4.43
C ALA A 54 4.37 21.58 4.35
N LEU A 55 3.27 22.02 4.97
CA LEU A 55 2.89 23.43 5.05
C LEU A 55 3.43 24.11 6.31
N VAL A 56 3.39 23.42 7.45
CA VAL A 56 3.82 23.95 8.75
C VAL A 56 5.35 24.10 8.82
N ARG A 57 6.11 23.15 8.26
CA ARG A 57 7.58 23.16 8.36
C ARG A 57 8.22 24.40 7.69
N PRO A 58 7.92 24.77 6.44
CA PRO A 58 8.45 25.98 5.83
C PRO A 58 8.01 27.26 6.55
N TRP A 59 6.78 27.27 7.06
CA TRP A 59 6.23 28.39 7.81
C TRP A 59 6.99 28.62 9.12
N LEU A 60 7.23 27.55 9.90
CA LEU A 60 8.01 27.60 11.14
C LEU A 60 9.46 28.03 10.88
N HIS A 61 10.08 27.53 9.81
CA HIS A 61 11.43 27.93 9.43
C HIS A 61 11.51 29.44 9.10
N THR A 62 10.48 30.01 8.47
CA THR A 62 10.47 31.41 8.05
C THR A 62 10.11 32.38 9.17
N HIS A 63 9.25 31.97 10.10
CA HIS A 63 8.65 32.90 11.07
C HIS A 63 8.97 32.59 12.55
N GLY A 64 9.49 31.39 12.83
CA GLY A 64 9.88 30.95 14.17
C GLY A 64 8.72 30.91 15.17
N THR A 65 9.07 30.78 16.46
CA THR A 65 8.11 30.65 17.55
C THR A 65 7.39 31.96 17.92
N VAL A 66 8.02 33.11 17.63
CA VAL A 66 7.50 34.45 17.96
C VAL A 66 6.14 34.71 17.32
N ARG A 67 5.90 34.15 16.12
CA ARG A 67 4.66 34.37 15.38
C ARG A 67 3.52 33.44 15.83
N ILE A 68 3.83 32.33 16.50
CA ILE A 68 2.86 31.27 16.83
C ILE A 68 1.67 31.79 17.62
N CYS A 69 1.89 32.52 18.73
CA CYS A 69 0.79 32.95 19.61
C CYS A 69 -0.23 33.82 18.86
N ARG A 70 0.25 34.73 17.99
CA ARG A 70 -0.61 35.57 17.16
C ARG A 70 -1.34 34.74 16.09
N SER A 71 -0.64 33.83 15.43
CA SER A 71 -1.22 32.96 14.40
C SER A 71 -2.30 32.04 14.93
N VAL A 72 -2.09 31.44 16.11
CA VAL A 72 -3.07 30.57 16.76
C VAL A 72 -4.32 31.34 17.17
N ALA A 73 -4.18 32.57 17.68
CA ALA A 73 -5.32 33.42 18.02
C ALA A 73 -6.18 33.78 16.80
N SER A 74 -5.58 33.88 15.61
CA SER A 74 -6.31 34.18 14.36
C SER A 74 -6.85 32.94 13.65
N PHE A 75 -6.28 31.76 13.90
CA PHE A 75 -6.61 30.55 13.16
C PHE A 75 -6.61 29.31 14.07
N GLU A 76 -7.73 29.00 14.71
CA GLU A 76 -7.87 27.95 15.73
C GLU A 76 -7.43 26.54 15.25
N ARG A 77 -7.66 26.23 13.97
CA ARG A 77 -7.24 24.96 13.35
C ARG A 77 -5.72 24.81 13.29
N PHE A 78 -5.00 25.94 13.27
CA PHE A 78 -3.53 25.94 13.27
C PHE A 78 -2.98 25.31 14.53
N ARG A 79 -3.57 25.61 15.70
CA ARG A 79 -3.14 25.03 16.99
C ARG A 79 -3.12 23.51 16.96
N HIS A 80 -4.18 22.90 16.41
CA HIS A 80 -4.29 21.45 16.30
C HIS A 80 -3.23 20.86 15.38
N CYS A 81 -3.08 21.45 14.19
CA CYS A 81 -2.11 20.98 13.21
C CYS A 81 -0.67 21.19 13.67
N LEU A 82 -0.40 22.28 14.40
CA LEU A 82 0.92 22.62 14.92
C LEU A 82 1.34 21.69 16.06
N ALA A 83 0.43 21.39 17.01
CA ALA A 83 0.71 20.43 18.07
C ALA A 83 0.99 19.03 17.49
N LEU A 84 0.20 18.59 16.51
CA LEU A 84 0.41 17.31 15.84
C LEU A 84 1.67 17.30 14.97
N HIS A 85 2.06 18.44 14.39
CA HIS A 85 3.34 18.58 13.68
C HIS A 85 4.52 18.43 14.65
N ALA A 86 4.47 19.09 15.80
CA ALA A 86 5.51 18.99 16.84
C ALA A 86 5.70 17.52 17.26
N ILE A 87 4.59 16.82 17.49
CA ILE A 87 4.62 15.38 17.82
C ILE A 87 5.13 14.55 16.64
N PHE A 88 4.65 14.76 15.42
CA PHE A 88 5.08 14.02 14.24
C PHE A 88 6.59 14.12 13.98
N VAL A 89 7.19 15.28 14.25
CA VAL A 89 8.63 15.51 14.06
C VAL A 89 9.44 15.09 15.30
N GLY A 90 8.79 14.90 16.46
CA GLY A 90 9.47 14.66 17.73
C GLY A 90 10.12 15.91 18.34
N ASP A 91 9.61 17.10 18.01
CA ASP A 91 10.13 18.38 18.52
C ASP A 91 9.60 18.67 19.93
N LEU A 92 10.30 18.13 20.93
CA LEU A 92 9.97 18.33 22.34
C LEU A 92 9.97 19.82 22.72
N SER A 93 10.94 20.60 22.22
CA SER A 93 11.05 22.03 22.52
C SER A 93 9.82 22.81 22.05
N LEU A 94 9.27 22.46 20.88
CA LEU A 94 8.03 23.05 20.39
C LEU A 94 6.82 22.59 21.22
N VAL A 95 6.78 21.33 21.66
CA VAL A 95 5.72 20.86 22.58
C VAL A 95 5.77 21.63 23.91
N GLU A 96 6.95 21.79 24.50
CA GLU A 96 7.15 22.56 25.74
C GLU A 96 6.75 24.02 25.57
N PHE A 97 7.16 24.66 24.47
CA PHE A 97 6.74 26.02 24.14
C PHE A 97 5.20 26.13 24.05
N LEU A 98 4.54 25.19 23.37
CA LEU A 98 3.08 25.20 23.25
C LEU A 98 2.40 24.96 24.60
N ASP A 99 2.97 24.14 25.48
CA ASP A 99 2.45 23.88 26.82
C ASP A 99 2.59 25.12 27.72
N ASP A 100 3.78 25.75 27.74
CA ASP A 100 4.07 26.95 28.53
C ASP A 100 3.19 28.13 28.14
N GLN A 101 2.81 28.22 26.86
CA GLN A 101 1.87 29.22 26.35
C GLN A 101 0.39 28.80 26.48
N ASN A 102 0.09 27.64 27.08
CA ASN A 102 -1.25 27.06 27.21
C ASN A 102 -1.98 26.89 25.85
N LEU A 103 -1.21 26.60 24.80
CA LEU A 103 -1.69 26.45 23.43
C LEU A 103 -1.95 24.99 23.04
N LEU A 104 -1.60 24.00 23.88
CA LEU A 104 -1.85 22.58 23.58
C LEU A 104 -3.35 22.23 23.56
N PRO A 105 -3.85 21.55 22.49
CA PRO A 105 -5.20 21.02 22.42
C PRO A 105 -5.34 19.73 23.26
N LEU A 106 -5.59 19.88 24.57
CA LEU A 106 -5.73 18.76 25.51
C LEU A 106 -7.01 17.93 25.32
N ASP A 107 -7.97 18.43 24.55
CA ASP A 107 -9.19 17.72 24.12
C ASP A 107 -8.91 16.67 23.03
N VAL A 108 -7.73 16.74 22.41
CA VAL A 108 -7.23 15.75 21.45
C VAL A 108 -6.32 14.76 22.17
N PRO A 109 -6.40 13.45 21.85
CA PRO A 109 -5.52 12.45 22.45
C PRO A 109 -4.11 12.53 21.85
N LEU A 110 -3.36 13.57 22.22
CA LEU A 110 -1.99 13.83 21.76
C LEU A 110 -1.03 12.72 22.22
N ILE A 111 -1.29 12.10 23.37
CA ILE A 111 -0.53 10.95 23.86
C ILE A 111 -0.63 9.78 22.89
N ASP A 112 -1.81 9.51 22.30
CA ASP A 112 -1.98 8.42 21.34
C ASP A 112 -1.09 8.62 20.11
N VAL A 113 -1.03 9.85 19.61
CA VAL A 113 -0.20 10.21 18.44
C VAL A 113 1.29 10.13 18.79
N ALA A 114 1.70 10.63 19.95
CA ALA A 114 3.09 10.54 20.41
C ALA A 114 3.52 9.09 20.61
N ALA A 115 2.61 8.25 21.10
CA ALA A 115 2.81 6.82 21.28
C ALA A 115 2.96 6.09 19.94
N HIS A 116 2.20 6.48 18.90
CA HIS A 116 2.33 5.92 17.55
C HIS A 116 3.70 6.19 16.90
N TYR A 117 4.25 7.40 17.09
CA TYR A 117 5.54 7.81 16.50
C TYR A 117 6.76 7.49 17.38
N GLY A 118 6.56 6.99 18.60
CA GLY A 118 7.67 6.52 19.44
C GLY A 118 8.36 7.61 20.27
N HIS A 119 7.73 8.76 20.49
CA HIS A 119 8.33 9.86 21.24
C HIS A 119 8.05 9.74 22.74
N LEU A 120 8.79 8.85 23.43
CA LEU A 120 8.61 8.60 24.87
C LEU A 120 8.71 9.87 25.72
N THR A 121 9.68 10.75 25.46
CA THR A 121 9.86 12.00 26.20
C THR A 121 8.65 12.94 26.07
N ILE A 122 8.03 12.98 24.88
CA ILE A 122 6.79 13.73 24.65
C ILE A 122 5.63 13.06 25.38
N VAL A 123 5.55 11.72 25.39
CA VAL A 123 4.54 10.98 26.16
C VAL A 123 4.67 11.29 27.66
N GLU A 124 5.87 11.24 28.21
CA GLU A 124 6.16 11.59 29.61
C GLU A 124 5.77 13.02 29.93
N ARG A 125 6.06 13.97 29.02
CA ARG A 125 5.70 15.38 29.20
C ARG A 125 4.18 15.60 29.17
N LEU A 126 3.47 14.95 28.25
CA LEU A 126 2.02 15.11 28.10
C LEU A 126 1.23 14.33 29.15
N HIS A 127 1.80 13.26 29.73
CA HIS A 127 1.14 12.35 30.65
C HIS A 127 0.34 13.01 31.79
N PRO A 128 0.84 14.05 32.50
CA PRO A 128 0.15 14.60 33.68
C PRO A 128 -1.19 15.29 33.37
N ARG A 129 -1.37 15.82 32.15
CA ARG A 129 -2.53 16.64 31.77
C ARG A 129 -3.23 16.17 30.49
N GLY A 130 -2.57 15.32 29.71
CA GLY A 130 -3.03 14.85 28.41
C GLY A 130 -4.07 13.75 28.52
N THR A 131 -4.99 13.76 27.57
CA THR A 131 -5.92 12.65 27.33
C THR A 131 -5.22 11.55 26.53
N ALA A 132 -5.53 10.31 26.87
CA ALA A 132 -5.11 9.13 26.13
C ALA A 132 -6.31 8.20 25.96
N THR A 133 -6.27 7.35 24.96
CA THR A 133 -7.25 6.27 24.78
C THR A 133 -6.54 4.93 24.76
N THR A 134 -7.29 3.84 24.61
CA THR A 134 -6.71 2.51 24.37
C THR A 134 -5.79 2.48 23.15
N TRP A 135 -5.94 3.43 22.21
CA TRP A 135 -5.10 3.52 21.03
C TRP A 135 -3.67 3.94 21.30
N ALA A 136 -3.38 4.63 22.41
CA ALA A 136 -1.99 4.92 22.75
C ALA A 136 -1.17 3.63 22.85
N MET A 137 -1.68 2.63 23.59
CA MET A 137 -1.00 1.37 23.74
C MET A 137 -1.13 0.49 22.49
N ASP A 138 -2.28 0.47 21.81
CA ASP A 138 -2.44 -0.29 20.56
C ASP A 138 -1.49 0.19 19.46
N TRP A 139 -1.32 1.51 19.29
CA TRP A 139 -0.44 2.09 18.28
C TRP A 139 1.02 2.00 18.68
N ALA A 140 1.38 2.21 19.95
CA ALA A 140 2.75 1.97 20.41
C ALA A 140 3.16 0.50 20.21
N ALA A 141 2.26 -0.44 20.48
CA ALA A 141 2.48 -1.86 20.23
C ALA A 141 2.62 -2.17 18.75
N SER A 142 1.78 -1.57 17.90
CA SER A 142 1.82 -1.70 16.44
C SER A 142 3.09 -1.14 15.81
N SER A 143 3.68 -0.10 16.38
CA SER A 143 4.89 0.56 15.88
C SER A 143 6.18 0.06 16.54
N GLY A 144 6.10 -0.90 17.49
CA GLY A 144 7.29 -1.51 18.10
C GLY A 144 7.88 -0.73 19.27
N HIS A 145 7.16 0.19 19.88
CA HIS A 145 7.66 1.06 20.96
C HIS A 145 7.45 0.46 22.35
N LEU A 146 8.23 -0.58 22.70
CA LEU A 146 8.11 -1.31 23.98
C LEU A 146 8.20 -0.38 25.20
N ALA A 147 9.11 0.60 25.21
CA ALA A 147 9.29 1.51 26.33
C ALA A 147 8.01 2.34 26.59
N ILE A 148 7.31 2.75 25.54
CA ILE A 148 6.03 3.45 25.66
C ILE A 148 4.94 2.49 26.13
N VAL A 149 4.90 1.26 25.63
CA VAL A 149 3.94 0.24 26.10
C VAL A 149 4.11 -0.01 27.61
N GLN A 150 5.35 -0.16 28.08
CA GLN A 150 5.67 -0.32 29.50
C GLN A 150 5.29 0.92 30.31
N PHE A 151 5.62 2.11 29.82
CA PHE A 151 5.26 3.38 30.47
C PHE A 151 3.74 3.51 30.62
N LEU A 152 2.99 3.31 29.54
CA LEU A 152 1.53 3.39 29.54
C LEU A 152 0.92 2.31 30.45
N HIS A 153 1.48 1.10 30.50
CA HIS A 153 1.01 0.04 31.39
C HIS A 153 1.11 0.42 32.88
N VAL A 154 2.21 1.07 33.29
CA VAL A 154 2.45 1.43 34.69
C VAL A 154 1.67 2.69 35.09
N HIS A 155 1.59 3.68 34.21
CA HIS A 155 1.12 5.03 34.57
C HIS A 155 -0.31 5.34 34.10
N ARG A 156 -0.93 4.49 33.27
CA ARG A 156 -2.26 4.75 32.70
C ARG A 156 -3.22 3.58 32.94
N LEU A 157 -4.52 3.90 32.98
CA LEU A 157 -5.58 2.95 33.33
C LEU A 157 -6.46 2.58 32.14
N GLU A 158 -6.37 3.30 31.02
CA GLU A 158 -7.16 3.07 29.81
C GLU A 158 -6.93 1.68 29.23
N GLY A 159 -5.70 1.16 29.35
CA GLY A 159 -5.33 -0.16 28.85
C GLY A 159 -5.13 -0.23 27.34
N CYS A 160 -5.32 -1.42 26.78
CA CYS A 160 -5.26 -1.64 25.35
C CYS A 160 -6.46 -2.47 24.87
N THR A 161 -6.52 -2.74 23.57
CA THR A 161 -7.47 -3.71 23.01
C THR A 161 -6.72 -4.96 22.55
N THR A 162 -7.45 -5.94 22.01
CA THR A 162 -6.84 -7.10 21.33
C THR A 162 -5.97 -6.70 20.13
N MET A 163 -6.11 -5.46 19.63
CA MET A 163 -5.31 -4.94 18.52
C MET A 163 -3.85 -4.69 18.92
N ALA A 164 -3.54 -4.38 20.19
CA ALA A 164 -2.14 -4.23 20.62
C ALA A 164 -1.32 -5.48 20.33
N MET A 165 -1.77 -6.65 20.81
CA MET A 165 -1.05 -7.90 20.59
C MET A 165 -1.14 -8.36 19.13
N THR A 166 -2.30 -8.18 18.48
CA THR A 166 -2.48 -8.57 17.07
C THR A 166 -1.57 -7.78 16.14
N ARG A 167 -1.45 -6.46 16.32
CA ARG A 167 -0.60 -5.60 15.49
C ARG A 167 0.89 -5.69 15.88
N ALA A 168 1.20 -5.94 17.15
CA ALA A 168 2.57 -6.28 17.55
C ALA A 168 3.03 -7.60 16.91
N ALA A 169 2.14 -8.59 16.80
CA ALA A 169 2.40 -9.84 16.13
C ALA A 169 2.59 -9.66 14.60
N LEU A 170 1.75 -8.83 13.97
CA LEU A 170 1.91 -8.41 12.57
C LEU A 170 3.26 -7.71 12.32
N GLY A 171 3.68 -6.79 13.20
CA GLY A 171 4.93 -6.05 13.06
C GLY A 171 6.20 -6.79 13.52
N GLY A 172 6.08 -8.04 13.96
CA GLY A 172 7.24 -8.83 14.41
C GLY A 172 7.81 -8.42 15.76
N HIS A 173 7.04 -7.69 16.57
CA HIS A 173 7.49 -7.13 17.85
C HIS A 173 7.35 -8.15 18.99
N PHE A 174 8.13 -9.23 18.94
CA PHE A 174 8.09 -10.33 19.91
C PHE A 174 8.13 -9.87 21.37
N ASN A 175 9.03 -8.94 21.71
CA ASN A 175 9.16 -8.43 23.09
C ASN A 175 7.87 -7.77 23.59
N ILE A 176 7.12 -7.12 22.70
CA ILE A 176 5.83 -6.52 23.03
C ILE A 176 4.76 -7.60 23.16
N VAL A 177 4.73 -8.59 22.26
CA VAL A 177 3.81 -9.73 22.36
C VAL A 177 3.99 -10.47 23.70
N ALA A 178 5.23 -10.78 24.07
CA ALA A 178 5.57 -11.40 25.34
C ALA A 178 5.18 -10.53 26.54
N PHE A 179 5.48 -9.23 26.48
CA PHE A 179 5.10 -8.28 27.54
C PHE A 179 3.58 -8.21 27.72
N LEU A 180 2.82 -8.06 26.64
CA LEU A 180 1.37 -8.00 26.68
C LEU A 180 0.78 -9.32 27.19
N HIS A 181 1.32 -10.46 26.79
CA HIS A 181 0.87 -11.76 27.30
C HIS A 181 1.06 -11.89 28.82
N LEU A 182 2.21 -11.48 29.34
CA LEU A 182 2.54 -11.63 30.76
C LEU A 182 1.84 -10.61 31.67
N ASN A 183 1.54 -9.41 31.16
CA ASN A 183 1.13 -8.27 31.99
C ASN A 183 -0.31 -7.78 31.71
N ARG A 184 -0.95 -8.24 30.63
CA ARG A 184 -2.30 -7.80 30.20
C ARG A 184 -3.26 -8.98 30.07
N ARG A 185 -4.57 -8.70 30.13
CA ARG A 185 -5.64 -9.73 30.12
C ARG A 185 -6.53 -9.69 28.89
N GLU A 186 -6.37 -8.66 28.05
CA GLU A 186 -7.17 -8.43 26.85
C GLU A 186 -6.94 -9.51 25.78
N GLY A 187 -5.72 -10.07 25.75
CA GLY A 187 -5.38 -11.15 24.84
C GLY A 187 -5.29 -10.72 23.37
N CYS A 188 -5.65 -11.63 22.48
CA CYS A 188 -5.58 -11.48 21.03
C CYS A 188 -6.70 -12.29 20.36
N SER A 189 -6.83 -12.18 19.05
CA SER A 189 -7.66 -13.10 18.25
C SER A 189 -6.79 -14.03 17.41
N HIS A 190 -7.37 -15.02 16.73
CA HIS A 190 -6.64 -15.89 15.79
C HIS A 190 -5.82 -15.10 14.75
N LYS A 191 -6.28 -13.88 14.40
CA LYS A 191 -5.57 -12.96 13.51
C LYS A 191 -4.15 -12.65 13.95
N ALA A 192 -3.82 -12.72 15.25
CA ALA A 192 -2.46 -12.48 15.70
C ALA A 192 -1.48 -13.53 15.17
N MET A 193 -1.89 -14.81 15.18
CA MET A 193 -1.07 -15.89 14.64
C MET A 193 -1.10 -15.88 13.10
N ASP A 194 -2.25 -15.61 12.49
CA ASP A 194 -2.38 -15.52 11.03
C ASP A 194 -1.49 -14.40 10.46
N HIS A 195 -1.50 -13.21 11.08
CA HIS A 195 -0.65 -12.09 10.65
C HIS A 195 0.83 -12.29 10.97
N ALA A 196 1.17 -12.95 12.08
CA ALA A 196 2.55 -13.34 12.34
C ALA A 196 3.05 -14.36 11.31
N ALA A 197 2.19 -15.29 10.88
CA ALA A 197 2.49 -16.25 9.83
C ALA A 197 2.65 -15.57 8.47
N GLU A 198 1.76 -14.64 8.13
CA GLU A 198 1.81 -13.81 6.92
C GLU A 198 3.14 -13.05 6.81
N GLN A 199 3.63 -12.44 7.90
CA GLN A 199 4.83 -11.59 7.89
C GLN A 199 6.13 -12.36 8.21
N GLY A 200 6.09 -13.68 8.33
CA GLY A 200 7.30 -14.48 8.48
C GLY A 200 7.85 -14.58 9.92
N HIS A 201 7.04 -14.26 10.92
CA HIS A 201 7.47 -14.20 12.33
C HIS A 201 7.28 -15.52 13.07
N LEU A 202 8.08 -16.54 12.70
CA LEU A 202 7.97 -17.90 13.24
C LEU A 202 8.07 -17.96 14.77
N ASN A 203 8.95 -17.16 15.37
CA ASN A 203 9.09 -17.07 16.84
C ASN A 203 7.79 -16.62 17.53
N ILE A 204 7.06 -15.69 16.92
CA ILE A 204 5.76 -15.22 17.43
C ILE A 204 4.69 -16.29 17.21
N VAL A 205 4.68 -16.96 16.05
CA VAL A 205 3.75 -18.07 15.77
C VAL A 205 3.91 -19.18 16.83
N GLN A 206 5.15 -19.61 17.09
CA GLN A 206 5.47 -20.62 18.09
C GLN A 206 5.06 -20.19 19.50
N PHE A 207 5.34 -18.94 19.87
CA PHE A 207 4.96 -18.39 21.17
C PHE A 207 3.45 -18.33 21.36
N LEU A 208 2.72 -17.80 20.37
CA LEU A 208 1.27 -17.70 20.43
C LEU A 208 0.65 -19.10 20.50
N HIS A 209 1.14 -20.09 19.75
CA HIS A 209 0.60 -21.44 19.81
C HIS A 209 0.81 -22.12 21.17
N THR A 210 1.97 -21.92 21.79
CA THR A 210 2.31 -22.55 23.06
C THR A 210 1.63 -21.90 24.26
N HIS A 211 1.35 -20.59 24.20
CA HIS A 211 0.87 -19.82 25.35
C HIS A 211 -0.58 -19.32 25.23
N ARG A 212 -1.22 -19.48 24.06
CA ARG A 212 -2.55 -18.91 23.78
C ARG A 212 -3.48 -19.94 23.17
N SER A 213 -4.77 -19.86 23.52
CA SER A 213 -5.80 -20.82 23.11
C SER A 213 -6.57 -20.37 21.87
N GLU A 214 -6.41 -19.13 21.40
CA GLU A 214 -7.13 -18.59 20.25
C GLU A 214 -6.74 -19.23 18.92
N GLY A 215 -5.53 -19.80 18.85
CA GLY A 215 -5.05 -20.53 17.68
C GLY A 215 -4.81 -19.66 16.44
N ALA A 216 -4.82 -20.33 15.28
CA ALA A 216 -4.76 -19.76 13.94
C ALA A 216 -5.97 -20.24 13.14
N SER A 217 -6.27 -19.56 12.04
CA SER A 217 -7.20 -20.06 11.03
C SER A 217 -6.46 -20.69 9.85
N GLU A 218 -7.19 -21.27 8.90
CA GLU A 218 -6.66 -21.76 7.61
C GLU A 218 -5.80 -20.69 6.90
N LYS A 219 -6.10 -19.40 7.13
CA LYS A 219 -5.36 -18.26 6.58
C LYS A 219 -3.90 -18.19 7.02
N ALA A 220 -3.53 -18.80 8.14
CA ALA A 220 -2.13 -18.82 8.56
C ALA A 220 -1.25 -19.56 7.55
N ILE A 221 -1.71 -20.72 7.04
CA ILE A 221 -0.99 -21.44 5.98
C ILE A 221 -1.15 -20.70 4.66
N ASP A 222 -2.36 -20.27 4.29
CA ASP A 222 -2.58 -19.60 3.00
C ASP A 222 -1.74 -18.33 2.84
N TRP A 223 -1.69 -17.48 3.87
CA TRP A 223 -0.93 -16.22 3.83
C TRP A 223 0.57 -16.42 3.96
N SER A 224 1.03 -17.36 4.80
CA SER A 224 2.46 -17.69 4.87
C SER A 224 2.95 -18.34 3.57
N ALA A 225 2.11 -19.14 2.92
CA ALA A 225 2.39 -19.71 1.61
C ALA A 225 2.47 -18.63 0.52
N SER A 226 1.53 -17.68 0.51
CA SER A 226 1.53 -16.53 -0.40
C SER A 226 2.78 -15.64 -0.26
N LYS A 227 3.47 -15.67 0.88
CA LYS A 227 4.69 -14.89 1.14
C LYS A 227 5.97 -15.73 1.10
N GLY A 228 5.85 -17.03 0.79
CA GLY A 228 7.00 -17.92 0.61
C GLY A 228 7.66 -18.36 1.92
N HIS A 229 6.94 -18.27 3.04
CA HIS A 229 7.48 -18.60 4.36
C HIS A 229 7.40 -20.10 4.65
N LEU A 230 8.19 -20.90 3.93
CA LEU A 230 8.21 -22.36 4.01
C LEU A 230 8.34 -22.88 5.45
N ALA A 231 9.27 -22.33 6.24
CA ALA A 231 9.47 -22.77 7.63
C ALA A 231 8.21 -22.63 8.50
N ILE A 232 7.36 -21.63 8.24
CA ILE A 232 6.09 -21.46 8.94
C ILE A 232 5.05 -22.43 8.39
N VAL A 233 4.98 -22.62 7.06
CA VAL A 233 4.07 -23.59 6.43
C VAL A 233 4.33 -25.00 6.96
N GLU A 234 5.60 -25.44 7.00
CA GLU A 234 6.02 -26.72 7.55
C GLU A 234 5.66 -26.83 9.03
N TRP A 235 5.98 -25.80 9.81
CA TRP A 235 5.71 -25.80 11.24
C TRP A 235 4.20 -25.86 11.54
N LEU A 236 3.38 -25.07 10.83
CA LEU A 236 1.93 -25.09 10.98
C LEU A 236 1.35 -26.45 10.57
N HIS A 237 1.84 -27.06 9.50
CA HIS A 237 1.41 -28.39 9.06
C HIS A 237 1.64 -29.46 10.13
N TRP A 238 2.78 -29.46 10.82
CA TRP A 238 3.09 -30.48 11.82
C TRP A 238 2.50 -30.23 13.21
N ASN A 239 2.18 -28.97 13.55
CA ASN A 239 1.77 -28.59 14.90
C ASN A 239 0.29 -28.22 15.01
N ARG A 240 -0.44 -28.13 13.88
CA ARG A 240 -1.83 -27.66 13.87
C ARG A 240 -2.72 -28.48 12.95
N ALA A 241 -4.01 -28.50 13.29
CA ALA A 241 -5.04 -29.23 12.56
C ALA A 241 -6.00 -28.32 11.77
N ASP A 242 -5.81 -26.98 11.81
CA ASP A 242 -6.76 -26.02 11.22
C ASP A 242 -6.82 -26.07 9.70
N GLY A 243 -5.90 -26.79 9.04
CA GLY A 243 -5.94 -26.97 7.59
C GLY A 243 -5.32 -25.83 6.80
N ALA A 244 -5.45 -25.92 5.47
CA ALA A 244 -5.20 -24.85 4.52
C ALA A 244 -6.34 -24.83 3.49
N THR A 245 -6.43 -23.81 2.66
CA THR A 245 -7.35 -23.81 1.52
C THR A 245 -6.60 -23.96 0.21
N SER A 246 -7.33 -24.08 -0.91
CA SER A 246 -6.75 -24.05 -2.24
C SER A 246 -5.97 -22.76 -2.52
N SER A 247 -6.28 -21.68 -1.79
CA SER A 247 -5.57 -20.39 -1.90
C SER A 247 -4.09 -20.50 -1.51
N ALA A 248 -3.69 -21.47 -0.66
CA ALA A 248 -2.28 -21.67 -0.33
C ALA A 248 -1.45 -22.01 -1.57
N VAL A 249 -1.90 -22.98 -2.38
CA VAL A 249 -1.21 -23.36 -3.62
C VAL A 249 -1.38 -22.26 -4.67
N ASP A 250 -2.60 -21.74 -4.88
CA ASP A 250 -2.87 -20.72 -5.89
C ASP A 250 -1.98 -19.48 -5.69
N TRP A 251 -1.89 -18.97 -4.46
CA TRP A 251 -1.11 -17.78 -4.17
C TRP A 251 0.40 -18.06 -4.12
N ALA A 252 0.83 -19.20 -3.58
CA ALA A 252 2.24 -19.58 -3.64
C ALA A 252 2.73 -19.73 -5.08
N SER A 253 1.89 -20.30 -5.96
CA SER A 253 2.17 -20.44 -7.39
C SER A 253 2.21 -19.09 -8.10
N THR A 254 1.24 -18.20 -7.81
CA THR A 254 1.20 -16.85 -8.37
C THR A 254 2.46 -16.03 -8.04
N HIS A 255 3.05 -16.23 -6.85
CA HIS A 255 4.25 -15.50 -6.41
C HIS A 255 5.56 -16.30 -6.59
N GLY A 256 5.52 -17.46 -7.25
CA GLY A 256 6.72 -18.19 -7.65
C GLY A 256 7.41 -18.96 -6.52
N HIS A 257 6.71 -19.23 -5.42
CA HIS A 257 7.27 -19.90 -4.25
C HIS A 257 7.37 -21.42 -4.44
N THR A 258 8.28 -21.83 -5.32
CA THR A 258 8.50 -23.21 -5.79
C THR A 258 8.57 -24.24 -4.65
N GLU A 259 9.38 -23.98 -3.61
CA GLU A 259 9.55 -24.91 -2.48
C GLU A 259 8.26 -25.07 -1.67
N VAL A 260 7.49 -23.98 -1.50
CA VAL A 260 6.20 -24.00 -0.82
C VAL A 260 5.18 -24.79 -1.63
N VAL A 261 5.09 -24.55 -2.94
CA VAL A 261 4.19 -25.30 -3.83
C VAL A 261 4.52 -26.79 -3.78
N GLN A 262 5.81 -27.15 -3.90
CA GLN A 262 6.26 -28.53 -3.81
C GLN A 262 5.89 -29.18 -2.48
N PHE A 263 6.07 -28.47 -1.36
CA PHE A 263 5.70 -28.97 -0.04
C PHE A 263 4.19 -29.17 0.09
N LEU A 264 3.39 -28.17 -0.30
CA LEU A 264 1.93 -28.23 -0.21
C LEU A 264 1.37 -29.39 -1.04
N LEU A 265 1.78 -29.53 -2.30
CA LEU A 265 1.27 -30.60 -3.17
C LEU A 265 1.71 -32.01 -2.75
N SER A 266 2.86 -32.14 -2.10
CA SER A 266 3.37 -33.44 -1.65
C SER A 266 2.83 -33.90 -0.29
N ARG A 267 2.46 -32.96 0.59
CA ARG A 267 2.08 -33.24 1.99
C ARG A 267 0.62 -32.96 2.32
N ARG A 268 -0.07 -32.20 1.48
CA ARG A 268 -1.44 -31.76 1.73
C ARG A 268 -2.39 -32.21 0.62
N THR A 269 -3.68 -32.25 0.94
CA THR A 269 -4.73 -32.79 0.06
C THR A 269 -5.67 -31.72 -0.47
N GLU A 270 -5.63 -30.50 0.06
CA GLU A 270 -6.52 -29.42 -0.38
C GLU A 270 -6.24 -28.96 -1.81
N GLY A 271 -5.02 -29.18 -2.30
CA GLY A 271 -4.63 -28.88 -3.66
C GLY A 271 -4.74 -27.39 -3.98
N GLY A 272 -5.04 -27.09 -5.24
CA GLY A 272 -5.13 -25.75 -5.80
C GLY A 272 -6.20 -25.76 -6.90
N THR A 273 -6.41 -24.62 -7.53
CA THR A 273 -7.33 -24.47 -8.66
C THR A 273 -6.55 -24.16 -9.94
N SER A 274 -7.25 -23.91 -11.06
CA SER A 274 -6.61 -23.42 -12.29
C SER A 274 -5.87 -22.09 -12.09
N ASN A 275 -6.26 -21.30 -11.08
CA ASN A 275 -5.57 -20.05 -10.72
C ASN A 275 -4.10 -20.27 -10.37
N ALA A 276 -3.69 -21.45 -9.89
CA ALA A 276 -2.29 -21.76 -9.65
C ALA A 276 -1.48 -21.74 -10.95
N MET A 277 -2.00 -22.37 -12.01
CA MET A 277 -1.37 -22.39 -13.34
C MET A 277 -1.45 -21.01 -14.00
N ASP A 278 -2.62 -20.37 -13.97
CA ASP A 278 -2.85 -19.07 -14.60
C ASP A 278 -1.99 -17.98 -13.94
N GLY A 279 -1.89 -17.98 -12.61
CA GLY A 279 -1.05 -17.05 -11.84
C GLY A 279 0.44 -17.29 -12.03
N ALA A 280 0.89 -18.56 -12.09
CA ALA A 280 2.29 -18.89 -12.39
C ALA A 280 2.66 -18.47 -13.82
N ALA A 281 1.76 -18.65 -14.78
CA ALA A 281 1.96 -18.22 -16.16
C ALA A 281 2.01 -16.69 -16.28
N CYS A 282 1.10 -15.99 -15.59
CA CYS A 282 1.04 -14.53 -15.54
C CYS A 282 2.37 -13.89 -15.07
N ASN A 283 3.12 -14.56 -14.19
CA ASN A 283 4.35 -14.04 -13.60
C ASN A 283 5.63 -14.76 -14.06
N GLY A 284 5.55 -15.60 -15.10
CA GLY A 284 6.76 -16.20 -15.69
C GLY A 284 7.40 -17.32 -14.86
N HIS A 285 6.64 -17.98 -13.98
CA HIS A 285 7.18 -18.92 -13.01
C HIS A 285 7.30 -20.36 -13.56
N MET A 286 8.25 -20.57 -14.48
CA MET A 286 8.49 -21.85 -15.17
C MET A 286 8.63 -23.06 -14.22
N ALA A 287 9.44 -22.94 -13.16
CA ALA A 287 9.63 -24.02 -12.20
C ALA A 287 8.34 -24.43 -11.48
N VAL A 288 7.43 -23.47 -11.25
CA VAL A 288 6.12 -23.74 -10.67
C VAL A 288 5.21 -24.43 -11.69
N LEU A 289 5.23 -24.00 -12.96
CA LEU A 289 4.46 -24.62 -14.04
C LEU A 289 4.83 -26.10 -14.21
N ASP A 290 6.14 -26.42 -14.19
CA ASP A 290 6.61 -27.82 -14.27
C ASP A 290 6.08 -28.66 -13.10
N ILE A 291 6.09 -28.12 -11.87
CA ILE A 291 5.56 -28.81 -10.69
C ILE A 291 4.05 -29.03 -10.82
N LEU A 292 3.30 -28.00 -11.20
CA LEU A 292 1.85 -28.06 -11.34
C LEU A 292 1.44 -29.05 -12.44
N GLN A 293 2.14 -29.03 -13.59
CA GLN A 293 1.95 -29.99 -14.68
C GLN A 293 2.19 -31.43 -14.22
N ALA A 294 3.27 -31.67 -13.46
CA ALA A 294 3.58 -32.99 -12.93
C ALA A 294 2.50 -33.54 -11.98
N HIS A 295 1.73 -32.65 -11.34
CA HIS A 295 0.60 -33.00 -10.48
C HIS A 295 -0.76 -32.97 -11.22
N GLY A 296 -0.76 -32.80 -12.55
CA GLY A 296 -1.97 -32.90 -13.38
C GLY A 296 -2.86 -31.68 -13.36
N TYR A 297 -2.34 -30.50 -12.98
CA TYR A 297 -3.09 -29.25 -13.04
C TYR A 297 -3.27 -28.78 -14.49
N THR A 298 -4.40 -28.13 -14.73
CA THR A 298 -4.75 -27.52 -16.03
C THR A 298 -4.92 -26.02 -15.86
N CYS A 299 -4.66 -25.27 -16.91
CA CYS A 299 -4.87 -23.82 -16.97
C CYS A 299 -6.19 -23.45 -17.65
N THR A 300 -6.56 -22.17 -17.59
CA THR A 300 -7.59 -21.58 -18.44
C THR A 300 -6.96 -20.75 -19.56
N THR A 301 -7.76 -20.15 -20.43
CA THR A 301 -7.27 -19.23 -21.48
C THR A 301 -6.51 -18.05 -20.90
N ASP A 302 -6.80 -17.68 -19.65
CA ASP A 302 -6.15 -16.61 -18.93
C ASP A 302 -4.64 -16.84 -18.78
N ALA A 303 -4.16 -18.09 -18.72
CA ALA A 303 -2.72 -18.37 -18.63
C ALA A 303 -1.95 -17.84 -19.85
N MET A 304 -2.43 -18.12 -21.07
CA MET A 304 -1.79 -17.62 -22.28
C MET A 304 -2.04 -16.12 -22.46
N ASP A 305 -3.24 -15.63 -22.14
CA ASP A 305 -3.55 -14.20 -22.23
C ASP A 305 -2.66 -13.37 -21.29
N PHE A 306 -2.46 -13.81 -20.05
CA PHE A 306 -1.61 -13.11 -19.08
C PHE A 306 -0.12 -13.29 -19.34
N ALA A 307 0.33 -14.45 -19.85
CA ALA A 307 1.72 -14.63 -20.29
C ALA A 307 2.05 -13.68 -21.46
N ALA A 308 1.10 -13.51 -22.40
CA ALA A 308 1.22 -12.55 -23.49
C ALA A 308 1.22 -11.10 -23.00
N GLU A 309 0.39 -10.78 -22.01
CA GLU A 309 0.34 -9.46 -21.40
C GLU A 309 1.64 -9.11 -20.66
N ASN A 310 2.34 -10.06 -20.04
CA ASN A 310 3.51 -9.78 -19.17
C ASN A 310 4.87 -10.15 -19.80
N ASP A 311 4.94 -10.28 -21.12
CA ASP A 311 6.16 -10.56 -21.87
C ASP A 311 6.82 -11.92 -21.60
N HIS A 312 6.02 -12.94 -21.30
CA HIS A 312 6.50 -14.30 -21.00
C HIS A 312 6.36 -15.22 -22.22
N LEU A 313 7.18 -14.98 -23.25
CA LEU A 313 7.20 -15.79 -24.47
C LEU A 313 7.56 -17.26 -24.21
N ASP A 314 8.49 -17.51 -23.29
CA ASP A 314 8.89 -18.86 -22.87
C ASP A 314 7.72 -19.63 -22.24
N VAL A 315 6.91 -18.96 -21.41
CA VAL A 315 5.67 -19.52 -20.84
C VAL A 315 4.65 -19.79 -21.94
N LEU A 316 4.48 -18.89 -22.92
CA LEU A 316 3.55 -19.09 -24.03
C LEU A 316 3.90 -20.32 -24.87
N GLU A 317 5.18 -20.48 -25.20
CA GLU A 317 5.69 -21.66 -25.90
C GLU A 317 5.42 -22.92 -25.07
N TRP A 318 5.76 -22.89 -23.79
CA TRP A 318 5.54 -24.02 -22.88
C TRP A 318 4.05 -24.39 -22.77
N LEU A 319 3.15 -23.40 -22.62
CA LEU A 319 1.70 -23.62 -22.54
C LEU A 319 1.16 -24.18 -23.85
N HIS A 320 1.68 -23.74 -24.99
CA HIS A 320 1.26 -24.24 -26.29
C HIS A 320 1.62 -25.71 -26.49
N GLU A 321 2.80 -26.12 -26.01
CA GLU A 321 3.28 -27.50 -26.10
C GLU A 321 2.58 -28.44 -25.11
N HIS A 322 2.35 -27.99 -23.87
CA HIS A 322 1.89 -28.85 -22.77
C HIS A 322 0.37 -28.77 -22.53
N GLN A 323 -0.30 -27.71 -22.96
CA GLN A 323 -1.74 -27.46 -22.79
C GLN A 323 -2.42 -27.01 -24.10
N PRO A 324 -2.25 -27.74 -25.23
CA PRO A 324 -2.68 -27.27 -26.55
C PRO A 324 -4.20 -27.08 -26.71
N ALA A 325 -5.01 -27.71 -25.86
CA ALA A 325 -6.47 -27.65 -25.94
C ALA A 325 -7.06 -26.34 -25.39
N VAL A 326 -6.32 -25.59 -24.57
CA VAL A 326 -6.83 -24.40 -23.87
C VAL A 326 -6.78 -23.17 -24.78
N GLY A 327 -5.66 -22.95 -25.45
CA GLY A 327 -5.46 -21.79 -26.34
C GLY A 327 -5.49 -20.45 -25.60
N CYS A 328 -5.79 -19.38 -26.33
CA CYS A 328 -5.85 -18.00 -25.83
C CYS A 328 -7.03 -17.26 -26.47
N THR A 329 -7.37 -16.07 -25.97
CA THR A 329 -8.39 -15.21 -26.58
C THR A 329 -7.74 -14.11 -27.44
N ASP A 330 -8.56 -13.20 -27.99
CA ASP A 330 -8.04 -12.00 -28.68
C ASP A 330 -7.37 -11.00 -27.71
N ALA A 331 -7.54 -11.20 -26.41
CA ALA A 331 -6.89 -10.42 -25.36
C ALA A 331 -5.37 -10.61 -25.37
N ALA A 332 -4.85 -11.83 -25.56
CA ALA A 332 -3.41 -12.08 -25.67
C ALA A 332 -2.73 -11.13 -26.67
N MET A 333 -3.27 -11.09 -27.89
CA MET A 333 -2.72 -10.27 -28.97
C MET A 333 -2.90 -8.77 -28.70
N THR A 334 -4.08 -8.37 -28.21
CA THR A 334 -4.36 -6.97 -27.90
C THR A 334 -3.47 -6.43 -26.77
N SER A 335 -3.31 -7.20 -25.70
CA SER A 335 -2.49 -6.83 -24.54
C SER A 335 -0.99 -6.80 -24.89
N ALA A 336 -0.48 -7.82 -25.60
CA ALA A 336 0.90 -7.83 -26.09
C ALA A 336 1.19 -6.62 -26.98
N ALA A 337 0.29 -6.28 -27.90
CA ALA A 337 0.40 -5.10 -28.74
C ALA A 337 0.39 -3.79 -27.93
N THR A 338 -0.54 -3.66 -26.98
CA THR A 338 -0.71 -2.47 -26.11
C THR A 338 0.45 -2.28 -25.13
N ARG A 339 1.26 -3.32 -24.89
CA ARG A 339 2.47 -3.25 -24.05
C ARG A 339 3.78 -3.32 -24.85
N GLY A 340 3.70 -3.43 -26.17
CA GLY A 340 4.88 -3.39 -27.04
C GLY A 340 5.66 -4.69 -27.11
N HIS A 341 5.07 -5.82 -26.71
CA HIS A 341 5.69 -7.15 -26.73
C HIS A 341 5.69 -7.72 -28.16
N LEU A 342 6.56 -7.16 -29.01
CA LEU A 342 6.61 -7.48 -30.45
C LEU A 342 6.89 -8.96 -30.73
N ASP A 343 7.76 -9.60 -29.95
CA ASP A 343 8.10 -11.00 -30.19
C ASP A 343 6.94 -11.95 -29.84
N ILE A 344 6.13 -11.59 -28.84
CA ILE A 344 4.86 -12.26 -28.56
C ILE A 344 3.84 -12.02 -29.67
N VAL A 345 3.72 -10.79 -30.16
CA VAL A 345 2.86 -10.47 -31.31
C VAL A 345 3.22 -11.34 -32.52
N LYS A 346 4.51 -11.42 -32.86
CA LYS A 346 5.01 -12.29 -33.95
C LYS A 346 4.64 -13.74 -33.71
N TRP A 347 4.85 -14.21 -32.48
CA TRP A 347 4.58 -15.60 -32.11
C TRP A 347 3.08 -15.94 -32.23
N LEU A 348 2.19 -15.08 -31.72
CA LEU A 348 0.73 -15.27 -31.78
C LEU A 348 0.23 -15.34 -33.23
N VAL A 349 0.72 -14.43 -34.08
CA VAL A 349 0.39 -14.42 -35.52
C VAL A 349 0.95 -15.65 -36.22
N GLY A 350 2.17 -16.07 -35.90
CA GLY A 350 2.81 -17.25 -36.48
C GLY A 350 2.12 -18.58 -36.14
N HIS A 351 1.31 -18.62 -35.08
CA HIS A 351 0.59 -19.81 -34.63
C HIS A 351 -0.94 -19.70 -34.84
N ASP A 352 -1.39 -18.81 -35.73
CA ASP A 352 -2.81 -18.60 -36.09
C ASP A 352 -3.72 -18.39 -34.85
N LYS A 353 -3.20 -17.71 -33.81
CA LYS A 353 -3.97 -17.45 -32.58
C LYS A 353 -5.04 -16.38 -32.82
N PRO A 354 -6.14 -16.38 -32.03
CA PRO A 354 -7.18 -15.37 -32.15
C PRO A 354 -6.62 -13.95 -32.08
N CYS A 355 -6.98 -13.12 -33.06
CA CYS A 355 -6.46 -11.77 -33.23
C CYS A 355 -7.59 -10.82 -33.64
N ASP A 356 -7.84 -9.81 -32.81
CA ASP A 356 -8.60 -8.63 -33.22
C ASP A 356 -7.60 -7.60 -33.79
N ALA A 357 -7.39 -7.69 -35.11
CA ALA A 357 -6.42 -6.85 -35.83
C ALA A 357 -6.65 -5.33 -35.63
N GLY A 358 -7.90 -4.91 -35.41
CA GLY A 358 -8.24 -3.50 -35.18
C GLY A 358 -7.78 -3.04 -33.80
N LYS A 359 -8.11 -3.82 -32.77
CA LYS A 359 -7.66 -3.54 -31.39
C LYS A 359 -6.15 -3.66 -31.24
N ALA A 360 -5.51 -4.64 -31.86
CA ALA A 360 -4.07 -4.84 -31.79
C ALA A 360 -3.31 -3.63 -32.35
N LEU A 361 -3.65 -3.18 -33.57
CA LEU A 361 -3.02 -2.00 -34.17
C LEU A 361 -3.29 -0.74 -33.36
N CYS A 362 -4.54 -0.55 -32.90
CA CYS A 362 -4.90 0.57 -32.04
C CYS A 362 -4.12 0.60 -30.73
N GLY A 363 -3.92 -0.57 -30.09
CA GLY A 363 -3.16 -0.71 -28.85
C GLY A 363 -1.68 -0.41 -29.05
N ALA A 364 -1.06 -0.96 -30.10
CA ALA A 364 0.33 -0.66 -30.43
C ALA A 364 0.55 0.83 -30.73
N ALA A 365 -0.41 1.46 -31.42
CA ALA A 365 -0.36 2.89 -31.70
C ALA A 365 -0.59 3.77 -30.47
N GLU A 366 -1.50 3.37 -29.58
CA GLU A 366 -1.75 4.04 -28.29
C GLU A 366 -0.53 4.00 -27.37
N GLY A 367 0.22 2.89 -27.34
CA GLY A 367 1.45 2.77 -26.56
C GLY A 367 2.70 3.33 -27.22
N GLY A 368 2.61 3.81 -28.47
CA GLY A 368 3.74 4.40 -29.19
C GLY A 368 4.77 3.40 -29.71
N TYR A 369 4.40 2.12 -29.86
CA TYR A 369 5.33 1.07 -30.27
C TYR A 369 5.47 1.01 -31.79
N LEU A 370 6.26 1.92 -32.35
CA LEU A 370 6.43 2.08 -33.80
C LEU A 370 6.87 0.79 -34.51
N ASP A 371 7.77 0.00 -33.93
CA ASP A 371 8.24 -1.24 -34.56
C ASP A 371 7.14 -2.30 -34.62
N SER A 372 6.30 -2.38 -33.58
CA SER A 372 5.11 -3.24 -33.60
C SER A 372 4.10 -2.78 -34.64
N VAL A 373 3.87 -1.46 -34.75
CA VAL A 373 2.97 -0.88 -35.77
C VAL A 373 3.49 -1.17 -37.19
N LYS A 374 4.78 -0.97 -37.45
CA LYS A 374 5.42 -1.29 -38.74
C LYS A 374 5.27 -2.76 -39.09
N TRP A 375 5.62 -3.62 -38.15
CA TRP A 375 5.56 -5.05 -38.36
C TRP A 375 4.12 -5.52 -38.62
N MET A 376 3.15 -5.07 -37.82
CA MET A 376 1.73 -5.35 -38.03
C MET A 376 1.24 -4.86 -39.41
N TRP A 377 1.70 -3.68 -39.83
CA TRP A 377 1.39 -3.13 -41.14
C TRP A 377 1.89 -4.03 -42.27
N GLU A 378 3.16 -4.45 -42.22
CA GLU A 378 3.77 -5.33 -43.22
C GLU A 378 3.06 -6.70 -43.32
N HIS A 379 2.42 -7.15 -42.24
CA HIS A 379 1.71 -8.43 -42.17
C HIS A 379 0.19 -8.31 -42.36
N GLY A 380 -0.29 -7.16 -42.85
CA GLY A 380 -1.71 -6.96 -43.20
C GLY A 380 -2.66 -6.75 -42.02
N ILE A 381 -2.14 -6.52 -40.81
CA ILE A 381 -2.90 -6.21 -39.59
C ILE A 381 -3.19 -4.69 -39.59
N GLN A 382 -4.07 -4.27 -40.48
CA GLN A 382 -4.30 -2.87 -40.84
C GLN A 382 -5.76 -2.41 -40.59
N ARG A 383 -6.49 -3.06 -39.67
CA ARG A 383 -7.88 -2.66 -39.37
C ARG A 383 -7.91 -1.43 -38.47
N ASP A 384 -8.93 -0.59 -38.64
CA ASP A 384 -9.22 0.58 -37.81
C ASP A 384 -8.06 1.61 -37.71
N VAL A 385 -7.31 1.79 -38.81
CA VAL A 385 -6.16 2.71 -38.90
C VAL A 385 -6.50 4.14 -38.45
N THR A 386 -7.70 4.64 -38.75
CA THR A 386 -8.14 5.97 -38.32
C THR A 386 -8.19 6.09 -36.80
N THR A 387 -8.71 5.07 -36.11
CA THR A 387 -8.73 4.99 -34.66
C THR A 387 -7.31 4.87 -34.09
N ALA A 388 -6.44 4.08 -34.73
CA ALA A 388 -5.03 3.96 -34.33
C ALA A 388 -4.29 5.30 -34.42
N ILE A 389 -4.48 6.07 -35.51
CA ILE A 389 -3.93 7.43 -35.67
C ILE A 389 -4.46 8.37 -34.58
N HIS A 390 -5.77 8.36 -34.30
CA HIS A 390 -6.34 9.22 -33.27
C HIS A 390 -5.79 8.90 -31.87
N LYS A 391 -5.60 7.62 -31.55
CA LYS A 391 -5.02 7.18 -30.28
C LYS A 391 -3.56 7.60 -30.14
N SER A 392 -2.72 7.36 -31.14
CA SER A 392 -1.31 7.79 -31.11
C SER A 392 -1.18 9.32 -31.03
N MET A 393 -2.07 10.08 -31.69
CA MET A 393 -2.15 11.54 -31.53
C MET A 393 -2.49 11.97 -30.10
N SER A 394 -3.48 11.32 -29.48
CA SER A 394 -3.93 11.67 -28.14
C SER A 394 -2.84 11.47 -27.08
N GLN A 395 -1.94 10.52 -27.32
CA GLN A 395 -0.79 10.20 -26.45
C GLN A 395 0.51 10.91 -26.89
N GLY A 396 0.50 11.63 -28.02
CA GLY A 396 1.65 12.41 -28.50
C GLY A 396 2.74 11.59 -29.21
N HIS A 397 2.43 10.41 -29.73
CA HIS A 397 3.36 9.53 -30.45
C HIS A 397 3.51 9.95 -31.92
N VAL A 398 4.25 11.05 -32.16
CA VAL A 398 4.40 11.69 -33.47
C VAL A 398 4.99 10.76 -34.53
N ASP A 399 5.96 9.93 -34.17
CA ASP A 399 6.60 8.96 -35.05
C ASP A 399 5.63 7.88 -35.57
N VAL A 400 4.74 7.38 -34.71
CA VAL A 400 3.66 6.47 -35.10
C VAL A 400 2.64 7.17 -35.98
N VAL A 401 2.26 8.41 -35.65
CA VAL A 401 1.33 9.23 -36.45
C VAL A 401 1.88 9.46 -37.85
N ASP A 402 3.14 9.90 -37.96
CA ASP A 402 3.81 10.18 -39.24
C ASP A 402 3.90 8.92 -40.09
N TYR A 403 4.28 7.79 -39.48
CA TYR A 403 4.31 6.50 -40.17
C TYR A 403 2.93 6.11 -40.69
N LEU A 404 1.91 6.04 -39.82
CA LEU A 404 0.56 5.62 -40.19
C LEU A 404 -0.06 6.53 -41.26
N TYR A 405 0.17 7.85 -41.21
CA TYR A 405 -0.29 8.76 -42.27
C TYR A 405 0.42 8.55 -43.60
N ALA A 406 1.72 8.26 -43.57
CA ALA A 406 2.49 8.01 -44.77
C ALA A 406 1.99 6.75 -45.48
N VAL A 407 1.74 5.67 -44.73
CA VAL A 407 1.32 4.38 -45.29
C VAL A 407 -0.19 4.28 -45.56
N SER A 408 -1.05 5.04 -44.88
CA SER A 408 -2.51 5.00 -45.12
C SER A 408 -2.97 5.82 -46.32
N ARG A 409 -2.08 6.58 -46.97
CA ARG A 409 -2.36 7.42 -48.15
C ARG A 409 -1.97 6.76 -49.47
N THR A 410 -1.22 5.67 -49.40
CA THR A 410 -0.83 4.80 -50.52
C THR A 410 -1.80 3.64 -50.62
#